data_AF-A0A9P8YH75-F1
#
_entry.id   AF-A0A9P8YH75-F1
#
_cell.length_a   1.000
_cell.length_b   1.000
_cell.length_c   1.000
_cell.angle_alpha   90.00
_cell.angle_beta   90.00
_cell.angle_gamma   90.00
#
_symmetry.space_group_name_H-M   'P 1'
#
loop_
_entity.id
_entity.type
_entity.pdbx_description
1 polymer ?
#
loop_
_entity_poly.entity_id
_entity_poly.type
_entity_poly.pdbx_seq_one_letter_code
_entity_poly.pdbx_strand_id
1 'polypeptide(L)'
;TNDILGQAYQTESESENGSDNELDRPRVDDEEQSSDNESDTSLSPPTSAQQCSILEHNHPKGPVPESTTNNQVVSSPLADSLGISVNRFHRFLICLSPQCQRVIPPGRLAAHLKRRHKLAVSLADCTRLAELAGARDGPVLPAPLSPAIDGIPVYAGWRCTGCSFACQSDVSRTRHKCKG
;
A
#
# COMPACT_ATOMS: atom_id res chain seq x y z
N THR A 1 15.05 5.93 -62.25
CA THR A 1 16.12 6.43 -61.37
C THR A 1 15.73 6.11 -59.95
N ASN A 2 16.45 5.16 -59.36
CA ASN A 2 16.51 4.71 -57.95
C ASN A 2 15.27 4.05 -57.31
N ASP A 3 15.16 2.74 -57.59
CA ASP A 3 15.03 1.68 -56.57
C ASP A 3 16.03 1.87 -55.41
N ILE A 4 15.65 1.51 -54.18
CA ILE A 4 16.46 0.72 -53.22
C ILE A 4 15.50 0.11 -52.19
N LEU A 5 15.36 -1.22 -52.30
CA LEU A 5 14.89 -2.16 -51.30
C LEU A 5 15.87 -2.26 -50.12
N GLY A 6 15.34 -2.63 -48.95
CA GLY A 6 16.04 -3.52 -48.00
C GLY A 6 16.07 -3.05 -46.56
N GLN A 7 15.97 -3.88 -45.54
CA GLN A 7 15.74 -5.32 -45.42
C GLN A 7 15.16 -5.57 -44.01
N ALA A 8 14.31 -6.58 -43.90
CA ALA A 8 13.81 -7.11 -42.63
C ALA A 8 14.91 -7.95 -41.97
N TYR A 9 15.13 -7.76 -40.67
CA TYR A 9 15.94 -8.66 -39.85
C TYR A 9 14.99 -9.55 -39.07
N GLN A 10 14.87 -10.79 -39.52
CA GLN A 10 14.38 -11.91 -38.72
C GLN A 10 15.54 -12.36 -37.83
N THR A 11 15.29 -12.47 -36.53
CA THR A 11 16.21 -13.15 -35.61
C THR A 11 15.44 -14.31 -35.00
N GLU A 12 15.62 -15.47 -35.61
CA GLU A 12 15.30 -16.77 -35.03
C GLU A 12 16.41 -17.12 -34.05
N SER A 13 16.05 -17.50 -32.83
CA SER A 13 16.95 -18.16 -31.89
C SER A 13 16.11 -19.02 -30.97
N GLU A 14 15.84 -20.23 -31.45
CA GLU A 14 15.43 -21.37 -30.65
C GLU A 14 16.53 -21.68 -29.63
N SER A 15 16.14 -21.92 -28.38
CA SER A 15 17.00 -22.51 -27.37
C SER A 15 16.11 -23.25 -26.38
N GLU A 16 15.72 -24.46 -26.78
CA GLU A 16 15.22 -25.49 -25.89
C GLU A 16 16.40 -26.07 -25.09
N ASN A 17 16.34 -25.99 -23.77
CA ASN A 17 17.08 -26.79 -22.80
C ASN A 17 16.19 -26.74 -21.53
N GLY A 18 15.54 -27.79 -21.05
CA GLY A 18 16.00 -29.17 -20.96
C GLY A 18 16.76 -29.36 -19.65
N SER A 19 16.06 -29.50 -18.52
CA SER A 19 16.54 -30.23 -17.33
C SER A 19 15.44 -30.32 -16.27
N ASP A 20 14.74 -31.46 -16.30
CA ASP A 20 14.03 -32.02 -15.16
C ASP A 20 15.00 -32.19 -13.99
N ASN A 21 14.62 -31.68 -12.83
CA ASN A 21 15.32 -31.94 -11.57
C ASN A 21 14.27 -32.37 -10.55
N GLU A 22 13.80 -33.62 -10.69
CA GLU A 22 13.11 -34.35 -9.62
C GLU A 22 14.13 -34.65 -8.52
N LEU A 23 14.14 -33.82 -7.48
CA LEU A 23 14.78 -34.14 -6.21
C LEU A 23 13.71 -34.50 -5.19
N ASP A 24 13.54 -35.82 -5.09
CA ASP A 24 13.24 -36.62 -3.91
C ASP A 24 13.28 -35.81 -2.60
N ARG A 25 12.10 -35.57 -2.02
CA ARG A 25 11.98 -35.04 -0.65
C ARG A 25 11.55 -36.17 0.27
N PRO A 26 12.36 -36.50 1.30
CA PRO A 26 11.98 -37.50 2.28
C PRO A 26 10.76 -37.04 3.08
N ARG A 27 9.81 -37.97 3.20
CA ARG A 27 8.67 -37.92 4.09
C ARG A 27 9.18 -37.99 5.53
N VAL A 28 9.11 -36.88 6.24
CA VAL A 28 9.25 -36.84 7.69
C VAL A 28 7.88 -37.09 8.28
N ASP A 29 7.68 -38.31 8.79
CA ASP A 29 6.60 -38.62 9.71
C ASP A 29 7.02 -38.09 11.08
N ASP A 30 6.60 -36.87 11.42
CA ASP A 30 6.71 -36.32 12.78
C ASP A 30 5.43 -36.66 13.56
N GLU A 31 5.57 -37.71 14.37
CA GLU A 31 4.75 -37.95 15.55
C GLU A 31 5.02 -36.85 16.59
N GLU A 32 4.07 -35.94 16.82
CA GLU A 32 4.00 -35.23 18.09
C GLU A 32 2.55 -35.12 18.59
N GLN A 33 2.21 -36.13 19.40
CA GLN A 33 1.76 -36.01 20.78
C GLN A 33 0.77 -34.88 21.11
N SER A 34 -0.44 -35.34 21.38
CA SER A 34 -1.44 -34.78 22.29
C SER A 34 -0.85 -34.10 23.53
N SER A 35 -1.33 -32.90 23.82
CA SER A 35 -1.38 -32.36 25.18
C SER A 35 -2.56 -31.40 25.27
N ASP A 36 -3.68 -31.96 25.71
CA ASP A 36 -4.82 -31.20 26.23
C ASP A 36 -4.34 -30.29 27.35
N ASN A 37 -4.56 -28.99 27.21
CA ASN A 37 -4.39 -28.05 28.30
C ASN A 37 -5.64 -27.16 28.35
N GLU A 38 -6.66 -27.67 29.02
CA GLU A 38 -7.85 -26.91 29.40
C GLU A 38 -7.47 -25.95 30.52
N SER A 39 -7.14 -24.71 30.16
CA SER A 39 -7.03 -23.60 31.11
C SER A 39 -8.27 -22.74 31.03
N ASP A 40 -9.28 -23.15 31.80
CA ASP A 40 -10.41 -22.34 32.21
C ASP A 40 -9.90 -21.01 32.80
N THR A 41 -10.02 -19.94 32.02
CA THR A 41 -9.78 -18.58 32.48
C THR A 41 -11.05 -17.79 32.31
N SER A 42 -11.91 -17.85 33.33
CA SER A 42 -13.05 -16.96 33.48
C SER A 42 -12.55 -15.51 33.58
N LEU A 43 -12.49 -14.80 32.44
CA LEU A 43 -12.27 -13.36 32.42
C LEU A 43 -13.63 -12.68 32.40
N SER A 44 -13.98 -12.13 33.56
CA SER A 44 -15.10 -11.21 33.74
C SER A 44 -15.02 -10.05 32.74
N PRO A 45 -16.16 -9.54 32.24
CA PRO A 45 -16.16 -8.45 31.27
C PRO A 45 -15.69 -7.15 31.95
N PRO A 46 -14.72 -6.41 31.39
CA PRO A 46 -14.55 -5.01 31.76
C PRO A 46 -15.72 -4.22 31.16
N THR A 47 -16.77 -4.05 31.96
CA THR A 47 -17.84 -3.08 31.72
C THR A 47 -17.26 -1.69 31.95
N SER A 48 -16.62 -1.15 30.93
CA SER A 48 -16.33 0.28 30.83
C SER A 48 -16.35 0.62 29.36
N ALA A 49 -17.58 0.78 28.85
CA ALA A 49 -17.82 1.50 27.63
C ALA A 49 -17.34 2.94 27.86
N GLN A 50 -16.06 3.19 27.57
CA GLN A 50 -15.57 4.54 27.38
C GLN A 50 -16.43 5.15 26.28
N GLN A 51 -17.28 6.09 26.69
CA GLN A 51 -18.03 6.95 25.79
C GLN A 51 -17.00 7.63 24.89
N CYS A 52 -16.83 7.10 23.68
CA CYS A 52 -16.17 7.83 22.60
C CYS A 52 -17.03 9.06 22.34
N SER A 53 -16.60 10.19 22.89
CA SER A 53 -17.27 11.47 22.77
C SER A 53 -17.47 11.75 21.29
N ILE A 54 -18.73 11.88 20.90
CA ILE A 54 -19.14 12.19 19.55
C ILE A 54 -18.67 13.62 19.27
N LEU A 55 -17.54 13.76 18.59
CA LEU A 55 -17.20 14.99 17.89
C LEU A 55 -17.93 14.91 16.55
N GLU A 56 -19.21 15.30 16.56
CA GLU A 56 -19.92 15.75 15.36
C GLU A 56 -19.12 16.91 14.78
N HIS A 57 -18.25 16.59 13.83
CA HIS A 57 -17.52 17.59 13.08
C HIS A 57 -18.53 18.28 12.15
N ASN A 58 -19.18 19.29 12.70
CA ASN A 58 -19.79 20.37 11.96
C ASN A 58 -18.75 20.85 10.96
N HIS A 59 -18.93 20.51 9.68
CA HIS A 59 -18.07 21.03 8.62
C HIS A 59 -18.24 22.55 8.61
N PRO A 60 -17.23 23.35 8.98
CA PRO A 60 -17.35 24.78 8.78
C PRO A 60 -17.50 25.01 7.27
N LYS A 61 -18.66 25.55 6.85
CA LYS A 61 -18.86 26.19 5.53
C LYS A 61 -18.06 27.50 5.48
N GLY A 62 -16.77 27.44 5.81
CA GLY A 62 -15.83 28.53 5.59
C GLY A 62 -15.27 28.43 4.17
N PRO A 63 -14.85 29.56 3.58
CA PRO A 63 -14.10 29.52 2.32
C PRO A 63 -12.91 28.57 2.50
N VAL A 64 -12.85 27.56 1.63
CA VAL A 64 -11.74 26.59 1.59
C VAL A 64 -10.46 27.44 1.45
N PRO A 65 -9.53 27.40 2.43
CA PRO A 65 -8.30 28.15 2.30
C PRO A 65 -7.65 27.71 0.98
N GLU A 66 -7.37 28.66 0.09
CA GLU A 66 -6.61 28.41 -1.13
C GLU A 66 -5.35 27.64 -0.73
N SER A 67 -5.35 26.35 -1.05
CA SER A 67 -4.33 25.43 -0.58
C SER A 67 -3.01 25.91 -1.15
N THR A 68 -2.16 26.50 -0.30
CA THR A 68 -0.79 26.78 -0.66
C THR A 68 -0.14 25.43 -0.90
N THR A 69 -0.01 25.10 -2.18
CA THR A 69 0.44 23.86 -2.77
C THR A 69 1.87 23.55 -2.35
N ASN A 70 2.06 23.10 -1.11
CA ASN A 70 3.26 22.40 -0.69
C ASN A 70 3.10 20.87 -0.88
N ASN A 71 2.42 20.47 -1.97
CA ASN A 71 2.53 19.12 -2.51
C ASN A 71 3.91 19.01 -3.15
N GLN A 72 4.92 18.66 -2.36
CA GLN A 72 6.26 18.32 -2.86
C GLN A 72 6.23 16.97 -3.58
N VAL A 73 5.45 16.89 -4.64
CA VAL A 73 5.51 15.79 -5.60
C VAL A 73 6.83 15.94 -6.34
N VAL A 74 7.70 14.95 -6.19
CA VAL A 74 9.01 14.94 -6.83
C VAL A 74 8.88 14.19 -8.15
N SER A 75 9.21 14.86 -9.25
CA SER A 75 9.30 14.21 -10.56
C SER A 75 10.49 13.26 -10.61
N SER A 76 10.29 12.07 -11.15
CA SER A 76 11.33 11.05 -11.30
C SER A 76 11.00 10.21 -12.52
N PRO A 77 11.89 10.11 -13.53
CA PRO A 77 11.62 9.31 -14.74
C PRO A 77 11.29 7.84 -14.41
N LEU A 78 11.90 7.31 -13.35
CA LEU A 78 11.60 5.97 -12.85
C LEU A 78 10.20 5.90 -12.23
N ALA A 79 9.80 6.91 -11.46
CA ALA A 79 8.47 6.93 -10.87
C ALA A 79 7.39 7.10 -11.95
N ASP A 80 7.62 8.00 -12.91
CA ASP A 80 6.71 8.31 -14.01
C ASP A 80 6.48 7.07 -14.90
N SER A 81 7.55 6.34 -15.24
CA SER A 81 7.45 5.10 -16.05
C SER A 81 6.70 3.97 -15.34
N LEU A 82 6.61 4.01 -14.01
CA LEU A 82 5.89 3.05 -13.19
C LEU A 82 4.49 3.53 -12.78
N GLY A 83 4.09 4.75 -13.18
CA GLY A 83 2.84 5.37 -12.74
C GLY A 83 2.80 5.61 -11.23
N ILE A 84 3.94 5.95 -10.64
CA ILE A 84 4.10 6.26 -9.21
C ILE A 84 4.34 7.75 -9.04
N SER A 85 3.63 8.37 -8.11
CA SER A 85 3.94 9.70 -7.59
C SER A 85 4.68 9.60 -6.26
N VAL A 86 5.72 10.42 -6.12
CA VAL A 86 6.61 10.47 -4.96
C VAL A 86 6.29 11.73 -4.17
N ASN A 87 5.66 11.59 -3.00
CA ASN A 87 5.33 12.73 -2.15
C ASN A 87 6.33 12.86 -1.00
N ARG A 88 7.22 13.85 -1.07
CA ARG A 88 8.25 14.09 -0.04
C ARG A 88 7.70 14.66 1.27
N PHE A 89 6.70 15.53 1.17
CA PHE A 89 6.13 16.19 2.35
C PHE A 89 5.45 15.16 3.26
N HIS A 90 4.64 14.28 2.68
CA HIS A 90 3.97 13.23 3.41
C HIS A 90 4.81 11.95 3.55
N ARG A 91 5.93 11.84 2.84
CA ARG A 91 6.85 10.68 2.85
C ARG A 91 6.20 9.38 2.40
N PHE A 92 5.40 9.43 1.33
CA PHE A 92 4.67 8.27 0.82
C PHE A 92 4.80 8.12 -0.70
N LEU A 93 4.55 6.90 -1.18
CA LEU A 93 4.48 6.55 -2.60
C LEU A 93 3.02 6.30 -2.99
N ILE A 94 2.59 6.89 -4.10
CA ILE A 94 1.20 6.84 -4.55
C ILE A 94 1.18 6.18 -5.93
N CYS A 95 0.41 5.10 -6.10
CA CYS A 95 0.16 4.57 -7.44
C CYS A 95 -0.98 5.34 -8.09
N LEU A 96 -0.68 5.96 -9.24
CA LEU A 96 -1.59 6.78 -10.01
C LEU A 96 -2.32 6.01 -11.12
N SER A 97 -2.13 4.69 -11.21
CA SER A 97 -2.87 3.87 -12.17
C SER A 97 -4.39 4.07 -11.95
N PRO A 98 -5.19 4.26 -13.02
CA PRO A 98 -6.59 4.68 -12.91
C PRO A 98 -7.47 3.82 -11.98
N GLN A 99 -7.20 2.52 -11.89
CA GLN A 99 -7.98 1.59 -11.06
C GLN A 99 -7.39 1.35 -9.67
N CYS A 100 -6.33 2.08 -9.28
CA CYS A 100 -5.59 1.80 -8.06
C CYS A 100 -5.54 2.98 -7.09
N GLN A 101 -5.06 4.14 -7.55
CA GLN A 101 -5.08 5.43 -6.83
C GLN A 101 -4.92 5.30 -5.30
N ARG A 102 -3.85 4.62 -4.87
CA ARG A 102 -3.63 4.29 -3.46
C ARG A 102 -2.20 4.49 -3.02
N VAL A 103 -2.05 4.79 -1.74
CA VAL A 103 -0.76 4.85 -1.07
C VAL A 103 -0.19 3.45 -0.87
N ILE A 104 1.12 3.31 -1.12
CA ILE A 104 1.81 2.03 -1.05
C ILE A 104 3.01 2.15 -0.10
N PRO A 105 3.10 1.29 0.93
CA PRO A 105 4.31 1.17 1.73
C PRO A 105 5.49 0.73 0.87
N PRO A 106 6.70 1.29 1.06
CA PRO A 106 7.90 0.91 0.31
C PRO A 106 8.12 -0.60 0.17
N GLY A 107 8.05 -1.35 1.28
CA GLY A 107 8.26 -2.80 1.30
C GLY A 107 7.19 -3.61 0.54
N ARG A 108 6.09 -2.97 0.13
CA ARG A 108 5.02 -3.59 -0.67
C ARG A 108 4.97 -3.12 -2.12
N LEU A 109 5.84 -2.19 -2.53
CA LEU A 109 5.80 -1.60 -3.87
C LEU A 109 6.00 -2.63 -4.98
N ALA A 110 7.08 -3.41 -4.92
CA ALA A 110 7.37 -4.43 -5.93
C ALA A 110 6.23 -5.46 -6.06
N ALA A 111 5.73 -5.96 -4.93
CA ALA A 111 4.62 -6.91 -4.90
C ALA A 111 3.32 -6.29 -5.43
N HIS A 112 3.06 -5.02 -5.13
CA HIS A 112 1.92 -4.28 -5.66
C HIS A 112 2.00 -4.20 -7.18
N LEU A 113 3.11 -3.65 -7.72
CA LEU A 113 3.29 -3.41 -9.15
C LEU A 113 3.18 -4.73 -9.94
N LYS A 114 3.81 -5.80 -9.44
CA LYS A 114 3.74 -7.12 -10.06
C LYS A 114 2.32 -7.69 -10.08
N ARG A 115 1.59 -7.63 -8.96
CA ARG A 115 0.27 -8.28 -8.84
C ARG A 115 -0.84 -7.50 -9.53
N ARG A 116 -0.84 -6.17 -9.39
CA ARG A 116 -1.93 -5.29 -9.84
C ARG A 116 -1.71 -4.77 -11.26
N HIS A 117 -0.47 -4.52 -11.65
CA HIS A 117 -0.14 -3.88 -12.93
C HIS A 117 0.70 -4.75 -13.85
N LYS A 118 1.06 -5.97 -13.42
CA LYS A 118 1.94 -6.90 -14.17
C LYS A 118 3.32 -6.30 -14.50
N LEU A 119 3.77 -5.32 -13.72
CA LEU A 119 5.07 -4.68 -13.86
C LEU A 119 6.08 -5.34 -12.90
N ALA A 120 7.13 -5.90 -13.47
CA ALA A 120 8.28 -6.36 -12.70
C ALA A 120 9.21 -5.17 -12.42
N VAL A 121 9.55 -4.97 -11.15
CA VAL A 121 10.43 -3.89 -10.70
C VAL A 121 11.47 -4.48 -9.76
N SER A 122 12.71 -4.00 -9.87
CA SER A 122 13.79 -4.43 -8.99
C SER A 122 13.61 -3.88 -7.58
N LEU A 123 14.16 -4.60 -6.59
CA LEU A 123 14.18 -4.10 -5.22
C LEU A 123 14.97 -2.79 -5.11
N ALA A 124 16.07 -2.66 -5.85
CA ALA A 124 16.90 -1.45 -5.87
C ALA A 124 16.12 -0.22 -6.35
N ASP A 125 15.26 -0.38 -7.35
CA ASP A 125 14.39 0.70 -7.83
C ASP A 125 13.34 1.09 -6.80
N CYS A 126 12.74 0.11 -6.11
CA CYS A 126 11.82 0.38 -5.00
C CYS A 126 12.50 1.17 -3.87
N THR A 127 13.71 0.74 -3.47
CA THR A 127 14.49 1.42 -2.43
C THR A 127 14.80 2.85 -2.84
N ARG A 128 15.23 3.07 -4.08
CA ARG A 128 15.54 4.40 -4.61
C ARG A 128 14.33 5.35 -4.58
N LEU A 129 13.15 4.84 -4.94
CA LEU A 129 11.91 5.62 -4.86
C LEU A 129 11.53 5.93 -3.40
N ALA A 130 11.72 4.97 -2.50
CA ALA A 130 11.46 5.16 -1.07
C ALA A 130 12.41 6.21 -0.45
N GLU A 131 13.69 6.16 -0.78
CA GLU A 131 14.70 7.15 -0.37
C GLU A 131 14.39 8.53 -0.92
N LEU A 132 13.97 8.61 -2.20
CA LEU A 132 13.55 9.87 -2.82
C LEU A 132 12.38 10.49 -2.06
N ALA A 133 11.40 9.68 -1.64
CA ALA A 133 10.27 10.11 -0.82
C ALA A 133 10.64 10.42 0.63
N GLY A 134 11.76 9.88 1.14
CA GLY A 134 12.00 9.77 2.59
C GLY A 134 11.00 8.84 3.29
N ALA A 135 10.40 7.91 2.55
CA ALA A 135 9.38 6.98 3.03
C ALA A 135 9.99 5.85 3.85
N ARG A 136 9.24 5.38 4.86
CA ARG A 136 9.59 4.22 5.68
C ARG A 136 8.41 3.27 5.76
N ASP A 137 8.67 1.99 5.99
CA ASP A 137 7.60 1.04 6.27
C ASP A 137 6.94 1.36 7.62
N GLY A 138 5.62 1.36 7.63
CA GLY A 138 4.81 1.70 8.80
C GLY A 138 3.39 2.12 8.43
N PRO A 139 2.54 2.42 9.43
CA PRO A 139 1.23 2.99 9.19
C PRO A 139 1.37 4.37 8.53
N VAL A 140 0.79 4.48 7.34
CA VAL A 140 0.79 5.68 6.53
C VAL A 140 -0.57 6.35 6.69
N LEU A 141 -0.67 7.24 7.68
CA LEU A 141 -1.80 8.15 7.78
C LEU A 141 -1.28 9.58 7.85
N PRO A 142 -1.84 10.49 7.05
CA PRO A 142 -1.50 11.88 7.18
C PRO A 142 -2.07 12.42 8.51
N ALA A 143 -1.51 13.54 8.96
CA ALA A 143 -1.95 14.20 10.18
C ALA A 143 -3.46 14.52 10.11
N PRO A 144 -4.18 14.51 11.25
CA PRO A 144 -5.56 15.00 11.28
C PRO A 144 -5.65 16.38 10.63
N LEU A 145 -6.70 16.62 9.83
CA LEU A 145 -6.93 17.90 9.13
C LEU A 145 -5.85 18.31 8.12
N SER A 146 -5.01 17.36 7.68
CA SER A 146 -4.09 17.60 6.57
C SER A 146 -4.85 17.95 5.28
N PRO A 147 -4.27 18.81 4.42
CA PRO A 147 -4.86 19.11 3.12
C PRO A 147 -4.94 17.86 2.25
N ALA A 148 -5.82 17.90 1.25
CA ALA A 148 -5.93 16.85 0.26
C ALA A 148 -4.60 16.63 -0.46
N ILE A 149 -4.20 15.37 -0.59
CA ILE A 149 -3.01 14.97 -1.33
C ILE A 149 -3.40 14.84 -2.80
N ASP A 150 -2.69 15.55 -3.67
CA ASP A 150 -2.95 15.48 -5.09
C ASP A 150 -2.78 14.06 -5.64
N GLY A 151 -3.66 13.68 -6.58
CA GLY A 151 -3.71 12.34 -7.15
C GLY A 151 -4.30 11.24 -6.25
N ILE A 152 -4.73 11.55 -5.02
CA ILE A 152 -5.46 10.61 -4.16
C ILE A 152 -6.92 11.04 -4.04
N PRO A 153 -7.89 10.18 -4.37
CA PRO A 153 -9.30 10.48 -4.12
C PRO A 153 -9.55 10.62 -2.62
N VAL A 154 -10.19 11.73 -2.24
CA VAL A 154 -10.60 11.99 -0.86
C VAL A 154 -11.99 11.42 -0.65
N TYR A 155 -12.12 10.54 0.35
CA TYR A 155 -13.39 9.96 0.75
C TYR A 155 -13.78 10.46 2.13
N ALA A 156 -15.07 10.74 2.32
CA ALA A 156 -15.62 10.96 3.66
C ALA A 156 -15.50 9.65 4.47
N GLY A 157 -15.13 9.77 5.75
CA GLY A 157 -14.98 8.60 6.62
C GLY A 157 -14.75 8.97 8.08
N TRP A 158 -14.65 7.93 8.90
CA TRP A 158 -14.42 7.99 10.34
C TRP A 158 -12.97 7.64 10.66
N ARG A 159 -12.36 8.40 11.56
CA ARG A 159 -11.05 8.10 12.14
C ARG A 159 -11.21 7.88 13.64
N CYS A 160 -10.64 6.81 14.17
CA CYS A 160 -10.57 6.57 15.60
C CYS A 160 -9.66 7.62 16.26
N THR A 161 -10.06 8.16 17.40
CA THR A 161 -9.25 9.14 18.16
C THR A 161 -8.22 8.46 19.06
N GLY A 162 -8.48 7.23 19.50
CA GLY A 162 -7.58 6.46 20.37
C GLY A 162 -6.53 5.65 19.63
N CYS A 163 -6.65 5.45 18.31
CA CYS A 163 -5.66 4.73 17.52
C CYS A 163 -5.60 5.23 16.07
N SER A 164 -4.72 4.63 15.26
CA SER A 164 -4.55 4.97 13.84
C SER A 164 -5.54 4.26 12.89
N PHE A 165 -6.71 3.83 13.38
CA PHE A 165 -7.72 3.18 12.53
C PHE A 165 -8.60 4.21 11.82
N ALA A 166 -8.87 4.01 10.53
CA ALA A 166 -9.80 4.80 9.74
C ALA A 166 -10.67 3.90 8.86
N CYS A 167 -11.94 4.27 8.66
CA CYS A 167 -12.90 3.49 7.88
C CYS A 167 -13.98 4.39 7.25
N GLN A 168 -14.63 3.94 6.18
CA GLN A 168 -15.68 4.72 5.50
C GLN A 168 -17.09 4.36 5.99
N SER A 169 -17.31 3.15 6.50
CA SER A 169 -18.64 2.67 6.87
C SER A 169 -18.90 2.72 8.37
N ASP A 170 -20.13 3.05 8.75
CA ASP A 170 -20.58 2.99 10.14
C ASP A 170 -20.48 1.57 10.72
N VAL A 171 -20.65 0.55 9.89
CA VAL A 171 -20.52 -0.85 10.31
C VAL A 171 -19.08 -1.14 10.75
N SER A 172 -18.09 -0.75 9.95
CA SER A 172 -16.67 -0.91 10.30
C SER A 172 -16.31 -0.08 11.53
N ARG A 173 -16.90 1.12 11.67
CA ARG A 173 -16.73 1.96 12.85
C ARG A 173 -17.25 1.27 14.12
N THR A 174 -18.48 0.76 14.11
CA THR A 174 -19.10 0.14 15.29
C THR A 174 -18.40 -1.18 15.68
N ARG A 175 -17.83 -1.90 14.72
CA ARG A 175 -17.04 -3.11 15.00
C ARG A 175 -15.64 -2.81 15.54
N HIS A 176 -15.11 -1.61 15.31
CA HIS A 176 -13.79 -1.24 15.79
C HIS A 176 -13.80 -1.06 17.32
N LYS A 177 -13.03 -1.89 18.03
CA LYS A 177 -12.79 -1.74 19.46
C LYS A 177 -11.37 -1.23 19.68
N CYS A 178 -11.25 0.05 20.04
CA CYS A 178 -9.95 0.65 20.36
C CYS A 178 -9.43 0.02 21.66
N LYS A 179 -8.30 -0.68 21.58
CA LYS A 179 -7.53 -1.07 22.78
C LYS A 179 -6.55 0.07 23.02
N GLY A 180 -6.91 0.96 23.94
CA GLY A 180 -6.04 2.06 24.38
C GLY A 180 -4.78 1.54 25.05
#